data_AF-A0AAW5RAI6-F1
#
_entry.id   AF-A0AAW5RAI6-F1
#
_cell.length_a   1.000
_cell.length_b   1.000
_cell.length_c   1.000
_cell.angle_alpha   90.00
_cell.angle_beta   90.00
_cell.angle_gamma   90.00
#
_symmetry.space_group_name_H-M   'P 1'
#
loop_
_entity.id
_entity.type
_entity.pdbx_description
1 polymer ?
#
loop_
_entity_poly.entity_id
_entity_poly.type
_entity_poly.pdbx_seq_one_letter_code
_entity_poly.pdbx_strand_id
1 'polypeptide(L)'
;MENQHQKIKVYRDLSKEEIDLMNEIKAKGLELARLVDFLRANASKQLIKANDHGSKTEDWAEHDRLIAAQPDRWIDIAENHLQQGLMALTRAVAQPTNF
;
A
#
# COMPACT_ATOMS: atom_id res chain seq x y z
N MET A 1 10.63 -34.16 12.83
CA MET A 1 11.24 -33.46 11.67
C MET A 1 12.09 -32.36 12.23
N GLU A 2 13.40 -32.42 11.99
CA GLU A 2 14.38 -31.44 12.48
C GLU A 2 13.97 -30.02 12.10
N ASN A 3 13.98 -29.12 13.08
CA ASN A 3 13.69 -27.70 12.89
C ASN A 3 14.79 -27.07 12.02
N GLN A 4 14.56 -27.08 10.71
CA GLN A 4 15.40 -26.44 9.70
C GLN A 4 15.48 -24.90 9.85
N HIS A 5 14.81 -24.33 10.86
CA HIS A 5 14.79 -22.90 11.20
C HIS A 5 15.99 -22.40 12.03
N GLN A 6 17.00 -23.23 12.29
CA GLN A 6 18.06 -22.89 13.25
C GLN A 6 19.17 -21.96 12.77
N LYS A 7 19.24 -21.52 11.50
CA LYS A 7 20.46 -20.82 11.01
C LYS A 7 20.36 -19.34 10.65
N ILE A 8 19.21 -18.68 10.78
CA ILE A 8 19.16 -17.19 10.68
C ILE A 8 18.10 -16.63 11.65
N LYS A 9 18.33 -16.74 12.96
CA LYS A 9 17.48 -16.07 13.97
C LYS A 9 18.01 -14.64 14.19
N VAL A 10 17.55 -13.69 13.37
CA VAL A 10 17.78 -12.25 13.59
C VAL A 10 16.72 -11.66 14.54
N TYR A 11 15.63 -12.39 14.77
CA TYR A 11 14.53 -11.98 15.65
C TYR A 11 14.52 -12.78 16.96
N ARG A 12 14.10 -12.11 18.03
CA ARG A 12 13.78 -12.74 19.31
C ARG A 12 12.58 -13.69 19.17
N ASP A 13 12.40 -14.54 20.17
CA ASP A 13 11.14 -15.28 20.29
C ASP A 13 9.99 -14.33 20.64
N LEU A 14 8.89 -14.44 19.90
CA LEU A 14 7.69 -13.63 20.08
C LEU A 14 6.71 -14.36 21.00
N SER A 15 6.09 -13.60 21.89
CA SER A 15 4.92 -14.04 22.66
C SER A 15 3.71 -14.26 21.76
N LYS A 16 2.66 -14.89 22.30
CA LYS A 16 1.42 -15.12 21.56
C LYS A 16 0.75 -13.80 21.18
N GLU A 17 0.75 -12.85 22.12
CA GLU A 17 0.20 -11.51 21.96
C GLU A 17 0.90 -10.77 20.81
N GLU A 18 2.23 -10.89 20.71
CA GLU A 18 3.01 -10.26 19.63
C GLU A 18 2.78 -10.93 18.28
N ILE A 19 2.62 -12.25 18.24
CA ILE A 19 2.23 -12.95 17.02
C ILE A 19 0.84 -12.48 16.54
N ASP A 20 -0.08 -12.26 17.46
CA ASP A 20 -1.43 -11.78 17.13
C ASP A 20 -1.38 -10.34 16.60
N LEU A 21 -0.56 -9.47 17.20
CA LEU A 21 -0.31 -8.12 16.67
C LEU A 21 0.32 -8.16 15.25
N MET A 22 1.27 -9.07 14.99
CA MET A 22 1.85 -9.24 13.65
C MET A 22 0.80 -9.64 12.61
N ASN A 23 -0.14 -10.51 13.00
CA ASN A 23 -1.24 -10.93 12.12
C ASN A 23 -2.24 -9.80 11.88
N GLU A 24 -2.54 -8.99 12.90
CA GLU A 24 -3.40 -7.81 12.76
C GLU A 24 -2.80 -6.77 11.81
N ILE A 25 -1.50 -6.47 11.95
CA ILE A 25 -0.77 -5.57 11.02
C ILE A 25 -0.87 -6.09 9.58
N LYS A 26 -0.68 -7.39 9.35
CA LYS A 26 -0.81 -8.01 8.02
C LYS A 26 -2.24 -7.89 7.48
N ALA A 27 -3.25 -8.12 8.31
CA ALA A 27 -4.65 -7.97 7.92
C ALA A 27 -4.96 -6.53 7.49
N LYS A 28 -4.46 -5.53 8.22
CA LYS A 28 -4.55 -4.12 7.82
C LYS A 28 -3.79 -3.81 6.55
N GLY A 29 -2.63 -4.42 6.32
CA GLY A 29 -1.92 -4.32 5.05
C GLY A 29 -2.78 -4.77 3.86
N LEU A 30 -3.52 -5.87 4.00
CA LEU A 30 -4.44 -6.34 2.94
C LEU A 30 -5.63 -5.40 2.74
N GLU A 31 -6.19 -4.84 3.81
CA GLU A 31 -7.26 -3.83 3.71
C GLU A 31 -6.79 -2.58 2.96
N LEU A 32 -5.61 -2.07 3.30
CA LEU A 32 -5.03 -0.87 2.68
C LEU A 32 -4.65 -1.10 1.22
N ALA A 33 -4.08 -2.26 0.89
CA ALA A 33 -3.78 -2.63 -0.50
C ALA A 33 -5.04 -2.60 -1.38
N ARG A 34 -6.15 -3.20 -0.89
CA ARG A 34 -7.44 -3.14 -1.60
C ARG A 34 -7.93 -1.71 -1.81
N LEU A 35 -7.77 -0.84 -0.81
CA LEU A 35 -8.15 0.57 -0.93
C LEU A 35 -7.32 1.28 -2.02
N VAL A 36 -6.01 1.05 -2.06
CA VAL A 36 -5.12 1.58 -3.11
C VAL A 36 -5.57 1.10 -4.49
N ASP A 37 -5.86 -0.19 -4.65
CA ASP A 37 -6.35 -0.75 -5.92
C ASP A 37 -7.64 -0.08 -6.39
N PHE A 38 -8.60 0.13 -5.47
CA PHE A 38 -9.84 0.83 -5.79
C PHE A 38 -9.62 2.28 -6.21
N LEU A 39 -8.71 3.00 -5.54
CA LEU A 39 -8.38 4.38 -5.88
C LEU A 39 -7.70 4.46 -7.25
N ARG A 40 -6.76 3.56 -7.55
CA ARG A 40 -6.13 3.47 -8.89
C ARG A 40 -7.17 3.20 -9.96
N ALA A 41 -8.03 2.19 -9.76
CA ALA A 41 -9.09 1.86 -10.70
C ALA A 41 -10.06 3.03 -10.92
N ASN A 42 -10.37 3.80 -9.87
CA ASN A 42 -11.22 4.99 -9.99
C ASN A 42 -10.52 6.11 -10.79
N ALA A 43 -9.26 6.42 -10.49
CA ALA A 43 -8.48 7.43 -11.20
C ALA A 43 -8.38 7.10 -12.70
N SER A 44 -8.05 5.84 -13.03
CA SER A 44 -8.01 5.38 -14.43
C SER A 44 -9.37 5.51 -15.12
N LYS A 45 -10.48 5.17 -14.44
CA LYS A 45 -11.83 5.33 -15.00
C LYS A 45 -12.17 6.80 -15.25
N GLN A 46 -11.76 7.72 -14.38
CA GLN A 46 -11.98 9.15 -14.58
C GLN A 46 -11.20 9.65 -15.81
N LEU A 47 -9.93 9.27 -15.93
CA LEU A 47 -9.09 9.67 -17.07
C LEU A 47 -9.62 9.13 -18.40
N ILE A 48 -10.05 7.86 -18.45
CA ILE A 48 -10.64 7.27 -19.66
C ILE A 48 -11.90 8.04 -20.07
N LYS A 49 -12.79 8.36 -19.11
CA LYS A 49 -14.01 9.12 -19.38
C LYS A 49 -13.70 10.53 -19.86
N ALA A 50 -12.73 11.21 -19.25
CA ALA A 50 -12.31 12.55 -19.65
C ALA A 50 -11.73 12.55 -21.07
N ASN A 51 -10.92 11.55 -21.41
CA ASN A 51 -10.36 11.38 -22.76
C ASN A 51 -11.44 11.09 -23.80
N ASP A 52 -12.37 10.18 -23.49
CA ASP A 52 -13.50 9.86 -24.37
C ASP A 52 -14.36 11.11 -24.61
N HIS A 53 -14.63 11.89 -23.56
CA HIS A 53 -15.38 13.15 -23.67
C HIS A 53 -14.66 14.18 -24.55
N GLY A 54 -13.39 14.46 -24.28
CA GLY A 54 -12.60 15.43 -25.06
C GLY A 54 -12.45 15.01 -26.52
N SER A 55 -12.27 13.72 -26.80
CA SER A 55 -12.18 13.23 -28.19
C SER A 55 -13.47 13.39 -28.99
N LYS A 56 -14.63 13.41 -28.31
CA LYS A 56 -15.96 13.52 -28.93
C LYS A 56 -16.47 14.94 -29.04
N THR A 57 -16.03 15.83 -28.15
CA THR A 57 -16.63 17.16 -27.95
C THR A 57 -15.64 18.31 -28.08
N GLU A 58 -14.34 18.00 -28.20
CA GLU A 58 -13.23 18.96 -28.12
C GLU A 58 -13.11 19.70 -26.77
N ASP A 59 -13.93 19.35 -25.77
CA ASP A 59 -13.81 19.86 -24.39
C ASP A 59 -12.85 19.00 -23.55
N TRP A 60 -11.66 19.54 -23.32
CA TRP A 60 -10.59 18.89 -22.55
C TRP A 60 -10.49 19.38 -21.10
N ALA A 61 -11.44 20.20 -20.62
CA ALA A 61 -11.32 20.82 -19.30
C ALA A 61 -11.15 19.81 -18.15
N GLU A 62 -11.92 18.71 -18.15
CA GLU A 62 -11.79 17.68 -17.11
C GLU A 62 -10.50 16.86 -17.26
N HIS A 63 -10.06 16.61 -18.49
CA HIS A 63 -8.77 15.93 -18.73
C HIS A 63 -7.63 16.77 -18.15
N ASP A 64 -7.58 18.05 -18.49
CA ASP A 64 -6.54 18.96 -18.03
C ASP A 64 -6.57 19.14 -16.51
N ARG A 65 -7.77 19.17 -15.90
CA ARG A 65 -7.94 19.16 -14.44
C ARG A 65 -7.30 17.92 -13.82
N LEU A 66 -7.54 16.74 -14.38
CA LEU A 66 -6.98 15.48 -13.88
C LEU A 66 -5.45 15.42 -14.02
N ILE A 67 -4.91 15.87 -15.15
CA ILE A 67 -3.46 15.96 -15.37
C ILE A 67 -2.81 16.91 -14.37
N ALA A 68 -3.43 18.08 -14.11
CA ALA A 68 -2.94 19.03 -13.13
C ALA A 68 -3.02 18.48 -11.68
N ALA A 69 -4.08 17.74 -11.36
CA ALA A 69 -4.29 17.17 -10.03
C ALA A 69 -3.36 15.97 -9.72
N GLN A 70 -2.87 15.27 -10.75
CA GLN A 70 -1.96 14.11 -10.62
C GLN A 70 -2.42 13.04 -9.62
N PRO A 71 -3.67 12.51 -9.72
CA PRO A 71 -4.20 11.57 -8.74
C PRO A 71 -3.33 10.31 -8.57
N ASP A 72 -2.78 9.76 -9.66
CA ASP A 72 -1.92 8.57 -9.61
C ASP A 72 -0.67 8.80 -8.76
N ARG A 73 -0.03 9.97 -8.90
CA ARG A 73 1.14 10.35 -8.10
C ARG A 73 0.81 10.38 -6.61
N TRP A 74 -0.34 10.93 -6.25
CA TRP A 74 -0.76 10.99 -4.85
C TRP A 74 -1.09 9.60 -4.28
N ILE A 75 -1.65 8.72 -5.10
CA ILE A 75 -1.86 7.31 -4.75
C ILE A 75 -0.53 6.60 -4.53
N ASP A 76 0.46 6.79 -5.41
CA ASP A 76 1.80 6.20 -5.27
C ASP A 76 2.49 6.66 -3.97
N ILE A 77 2.41 7.96 -3.65
CA ILE A 77 2.94 8.52 -2.41
C ILE A 77 2.26 7.88 -1.18
N ALA A 78 0.93 7.78 -1.21
CA ALA A 78 0.17 7.18 -0.12
C ALA A 78 0.54 5.69 0.05
N GLU A 79 0.59 4.92 -1.04
CA GLU A 79 0.97 3.51 -1.00
C GLU A 79 2.36 3.32 -0.39
N ASN A 80 3.35 4.10 -0.82
CA ASN A 80 4.70 4.05 -0.28
C ASN A 80 4.73 4.33 1.23
N HIS A 81 4.06 5.39 1.69
CA HIS A 81 4.00 5.72 3.11
C HIS A 81 3.24 4.67 3.94
N LEU A 82 2.16 4.10 3.40
CA LEU A 82 1.41 3.03 4.07
C LEU A 82 2.26 1.76 4.20
N GLN A 83 2.96 1.36 3.12
CA GLN A 83 3.86 0.22 3.15
C GLN A 83 5.01 0.44 4.14
N GLN A 84 5.64 1.62 4.14
CA GLN A 84 6.67 1.98 5.11
C GLN A 84 6.13 1.96 6.55
N GLY A 85 4.93 2.51 6.77
CA GLY A 85 4.26 2.47 8.08
C GLY A 85 4.01 1.04 8.57
N LEU A 86 3.50 0.16 7.71
CA LEU A 86 3.29 -1.25 8.03
C LEU A 86 4.61 -1.97 8.36
N MET A 87 5.68 -1.66 7.64
CA MET A 87 7.02 -2.20 7.93
C MET A 87 7.58 -1.67 9.25
N ALA A 88 7.37 -0.39 9.55
CA ALA A 88 7.77 0.20 10.83
C ALA A 88 7.00 -0.40 12.01
N LEU A 89 5.68 -0.60 11.89
CA LEU A 89 4.85 -1.29 12.88
C LEU A 89 5.31 -2.74 13.09
N THR A 90 5.57 -3.45 11.99
CA THR A 90 6.10 -4.82 12.04
C THR A 90 7.44 -4.86 12.79
N ARG A 91 8.35 -3.90 12.51
CA ARG A 91 9.65 -3.80 13.20
C ARG A 91 9.49 -3.45 14.68
N ALA A 92 8.50 -2.63 15.05
CA ALA A 92 8.22 -2.29 16.44
C ALA A 92 7.80 -3.52 17.27
N VAL A 93 7.08 -4.47 16.65
CA VAL A 93 6.76 -5.76 17.28
C VAL A 93 7.97 -6.70 17.25
N ALA A 94 8.62 -6.83 16.09
CA ALA A 94 9.71 -7.80 15.89
C ALA A 94 10.99 -7.48 16.67
N GLN A 95 11.25 -6.21 17.00
CA GLN A 95 12.39 -5.72 17.78
C GLN A 95 13.73 -6.42 17.44
N PRO A 96 14.19 -6.33 16.18
CA PRO A 96 15.46 -6.92 15.79
C PRO A 96 16.62 -6.28 16.56
N THR A 97 17.63 -7.08 16.90
CA THR A 97 18.80 -6.64 17.68
C THR A 97 19.94 -6.09 16.82
N ASN A 98 19.85 -6.26 15.50
CA ASN A 98 20.84 -5.79 14.52
C ASN A 98 20.20 -4.78 13.55
N PHE A 99 21.03 -3.88 13.01
CA PHE A 99 20.61 -2.81 12.10
C PHE A 99 20.05 -3.37 10.80
#